data_AF-X1T8D2-F1
#
_entry.id   AF-X1T8D2-F1
#
_cell.length_a   1.000
_cell.length_b   1.000
_cell.length_c   1.000
_cell.angle_alpha   90.00
_cell.angle_beta   90.00
_cell.angle_gamma   90.00
#
_symmetry.space_group_name_H-M   'P 1'
#
loop_
_entity.id
_entity.type
_entity.pdbx_description
1 polymer ?
#
loop_
_entity_poly.entity_id
_entity_poly.type
_entity_poly.pdbx_seq_one_letter_code
_entity_poly.pdbx_strand_id
1 'polypeptide(L)'
;MISGVKFLNINENGVSIFILFVGGGIVCLVLYIKISNWLRVKRLRKRFSKSRQAEKEAEKILRKNGYAIIDAQKSKPLLITIGDKIHRYLVRIDYLARKKGKVYVVEVKSGEKIPYITNRETRRQMLEYYLA
;
A
#
# COMPACT_ATOMS: atom_id res chain seq x y z
N MET A 1 13.66 -25.84 -70.62
CA MET A 1 14.01 -26.47 -69.32
C MET A 1 15.33 -25.81 -68.89
N ILE A 2 15.49 -25.06 -67.79
CA ILE A 2 14.97 -25.18 -66.42
C ILE A 2 15.09 -23.81 -65.70
N SER A 3 14.17 -23.60 -64.73
CA SER A 3 14.20 -22.73 -63.54
C SER A 3 14.46 -21.22 -63.66
N GLY A 4 13.35 -20.48 -63.80
CA GLY A 4 13.15 -19.26 -63.02
C GLY A 4 12.42 -19.57 -61.71
N VAL A 5 12.51 -18.65 -60.74
CA VAL A 5 11.80 -18.59 -59.44
C VAL A 5 12.54 -19.18 -58.23
N LYS A 6 13.45 -18.41 -57.61
CA LYS A 6 13.80 -18.54 -56.16
C LYS A 6 14.15 -17.23 -55.43
N PHE A 7 14.13 -16.05 -56.07
CA PHE A 7 14.57 -14.80 -55.43
C PHE A 7 13.48 -13.98 -54.73
N LEU A 8 12.19 -14.22 -55.01
CA LEU A 8 11.09 -13.46 -54.39
C LEU A 8 10.66 -13.96 -52.99
N ASN A 9 11.13 -15.13 -52.56
CA ASN A 9 10.64 -15.78 -51.34
C ASN A 9 11.42 -15.38 -50.08
N ILE A 10 12.64 -14.84 -50.19
CA ILE A 10 13.48 -14.55 -49.01
C ILE A 10 13.06 -13.23 -48.32
N ASN A 11 12.62 -12.23 -49.10
CA ASN A 11 12.25 -10.90 -48.58
C ASN A 11 10.89 -10.90 -47.88
N GLU A 12 9.87 -11.56 -48.43
CA GLU A 12 8.54 -11.65 -47.80
C GLU A 12 8.58 -12.51 -46.52
N ASN A 13 9.36 -13.58 -46.53
CA ASN A 13 9.57 -14.40 -45.33
C ASN A 13 10.34 -13.64 -44.24
N GLY A 14 11.36 -12.85 -44.61
CA GLY A 14 12.10 -12.00 -43.69
C GLY A 14 11.22 -10.93 -43.03
N VAL A 15 10.37 -10.26 -43.81
CA VAL A 15 9.39 -9.27 -43.29
C VAL A 15 8.37 -9.95 -42.38
N SER A 16 7.87 -11.12 -42.76
CA SER A 16 6.91 -11.89 -41.94
C SER A 16 7.52 -12.33 -40.60
N ILE A 17 8.77 -12.82 -40.61
CA ILE A 17 9.52 -13.17 -39.40
C ILE A 17 9.72 -11.93 -38.52
N PHE A 18 10.09 -10.79 -39.10
CA PHE A 18 10.27 -9.54 -38.36
C PHE A 18 8.97 -9.09 -37.68
N ILE A 19 7.84 -9.13 -38.40
CA ILE A 19 6.52 -8.79 -37.85
C ILE A 19 6.14 -9.72 -36.69
N LEU A 20 6.40 -11.03 -36.81
CA LEU A 20 6.15 -12.00 -35.74
C LEU A 20 7.02 -11.75 -34.51
N PHE A 21 8.29 -11.39 -34.69
CA PHE A 21 9.19 -11.04 -33.59
C PHE A 21 8.75 -9.76 -32.86
N VAL A 22 8.43 -8.70 -33.61
CA VAL A 22 7.95 -7.45 -33.02
C VAL A 22 6.61 -7.65 -32.33
N GLY A 23 5.67 -8.35 -32.98
CA GLY A 23 4.36 -8.69 -32.41
C GLY A 23 4.49 -9.53 -31.13
N GLY A 24 5.33 -10.57 -31.17
CA GLY A 24 5.64 -11.40 -30.02
C GLY A 24 6.28 -10.62 -28.87
N GLY A 25 7.20 -9.70 -29.18
CA GLY A 25 7.81 -8.79 -28.21
C GLY A 25 6.80 -7.89 -27.52
N ILE A 26 5.87 -7.29 -28.29
CA ILE A 26 4.79 -6.45 -27.77
C ILE A 26 3.87 -7.28 -26.87
N VAL A 27 3.48 -8.49 -27.30
CA VAL A 27 2.63 -9.39 -26.50
C VAL A 27 3.33 -9.75 -25.18
N CYS A 28 4.60 -10.14 -25.23
CA CYS A 28 5.40 -10.44 -24.04
C CYS A 28 5.49 -9.24 -23.09
N LEU A 29 5.71 -8.03 -23.61
CA LEU A 29 5.76 -6.80 -22.81
C LEU A 29 4.43 -6.51 -22.12
N VAL A 30 3.31 -6.62 -22.84
CA VAL A 30 1.96 -6.40 -22.30
C VAL A 30 1.66 -7.43 -21.20
N LEU A 31 1.99 -8.70 -21.43
CA LEU A 31 1.83 -9.77 -20.44
C LEU A 31 2.68 -9.49 -19.20
N TYR A 32 3.94 -9.11 -19.38
CA TYR A 32 4.84 -8.76 -18.27
C TYR A 32 4.27 -7.63 -17.41
N ILE A 33 3.81 -6.54 -18.02
CA ILE A 33 3.22 -5.40 -17.29
C ILE A 33 1.97 -5.83 -16.52
N LYS A 34 1.05 -6.58 -17.18
CA LYS A 34 -0.17 -7.07 -16.53
C LYS A 34 0.12 -7.98 -15.35
N ILE A 35 1.03 -8.95 -15.51
CA ILE A 35 1.42 -9.90 -14.46
C ILE A 35 2.09 -9.17 -13.30
N SER A 36 3.04 -8.27 -13.59
CA SER A 36 3.74 -7.48 -12.57
C SER A 36 2.77 -6.64 -11.74
N ASN A 37 1.84 -5.95 -12.40
CA ASN A 37 0.80 -5.16 -11.73
C ASN A 37 -0.14 -6.03 -10.89
N TRP A 38 -0.57 -7.18 -11.42
CA TRP A 38 -1.42 -8.11 -10.67
C TRP A 38 -0.73 -8.64 -9.41
N LEU A 39 0.54 -9.06 -9.51
CA LEU A 39 1.34 -9.51 -8.37
C LEU A 39 1.55 -8.38 -7.34
N ARG A 40 1.74 -7.13 -7.80
CA ARG A 40 1.84 -5.97 -6.91
C ARG A 40 0.53 -5.75 -6.14
N VAL A 41 -0.60 -5.74 -6.83
CA VAL A 41 -1.93 -5.57 -6.21
C VAL A 41 -2.21 -6.71 -5.21
N LYS A 42 -1.92 -7.97 -5.58
CA LYS A 42 -2.12 -9.12 -4.70
C LYS A 42 -1.27 -9.02 -3.43
N ARG A 43 -0.01 -8.62 -3.55
CA ARG A 43 0.89 -8.39 -2.39
C ARG A 43 0.38 -7.28 -1.49
N LEU A 44 -0.07 -6.16 -2.07
CA LEU A 44 -0.65 -5.06 -1.30
C LEU A 44 -1.91 -5.51 -0.55
N ARG A 45 -2.84 -6.19 -1.23
CA ARG A 45 -4.06 -6.73 -0.60
C ARG A 45 -3.74 -7.65 0.57
N LYS A 46 -2.78 -8.57 0.41
CA LYS A 46 -2.33 -9.47 1.49
C LYS A 46 -1.73 -8.71 2.68
N ARG A 47 -1.00 -7.63 2.43
CA ARG A 47 -0.45 -6.78 3.48
C ARG A 47 -1.56 -6.03 4.24
N PHE A 48 -2.52 -5.46 3.52
CA PHE A 48 -3.68 -4.79 4.13
C PHE A 48 -4.56 -5.74 4.93
N SER A 49 -4.80 -6.96 4.44
CA SER A 49 -5.57 -7.96 5.19
C SER A 49 -4.87 -8.35 6.50
N LYS A 50 -3.54 -8.49 6.48
CA LYS A 50 -2.74 -8.75 7.68
C LYS A 50 -2.81 -7.59 8.68
N SER A 51 -2.72 -6.34 8.21
CA SER A 51 -2.87 -5.15 9.07
C SER A 51 -4.24 -5.13 9.75
N ARG A 52 -5.30 -5.34 8.97
CA ARG A 52 -6.67 -5.35 9.49
C ARG A 52 -6.92 -6.49 10.48
N GLN A 53 -6.27 -7.63 10.28
CA GLN A 53 -6.32 -8.72 11.25
C GLN A 53 -5.61 -8.33 12.56
N ALA A 54 -4.44 -7.68 12.48
CA ALA A 54 -3.75 -7.19 13.67
C ALA A 54 -4.56 -6.15 14.44
N GLU A 55 -5.23 -5.22 13.75
CA GLU A 55 -6.17 -4.27 14.37
C GLU A 55 -7.30 -5.00 15.12
N LYS A 56 -7.93 -6.00 14.50
CA LYS A 56 -8.99 -6.80 15.15
C LYS A 56 -8.50 -7.56 16.38
N GLU A 57 -7.30 -8.14 16.33
CA GLU A 57 -6.73 -8.82 17.50
C GLU A 57 -6.37 -7.82 18.61
N ALA A 58 -5.86 -6.63 18.26
CA ALA A 58 -5.61 -5.56 19.22
C ALA A 58 -6.91 -5.11 19.91
N GLU A 59 -8.01 -4.95 19.16
CA GLU A 59 -9.31 -4.64 19.74
C GLU A 59 -9.76 -5.70 20.75
N LYS A 60 -9.61 -7.00 20.44
CA LYS A 60 -9.92 -8.09 21.38
C LYS A 60 -9.08 -7.99 22.65
N ILE A 61 -7.77 -7.70 22.51
CA ILE A 61 -6.87 -7.52 23.66
C ILE A 61 -7.32 -6.34 24.51
N LEU A 62 -7.66 -5.20 23.91
CA LEU A 62 -8.16 -4.02 24.62
C LEU A 62 -9.43 -4.35 25.41
N ARG A 63 -10.42 -4.96 24.76
CA ARG A 63 -11.70 -5.35 25.39
C ARG A 63 -11.48 -6.35 26.53
N LYS A 64 -10.67 -7.39 26.32
CA LYS A 64 -10.30 -8.37 27.37
C LYS A 64 -9.65 -7.71 28.58
N ASN A 65 -8.91 -6.62 28.36
CA ASN A 65 -8.26 -5.84 29.43
C ASN A 65 -9.16 -4.73 30.00
N GLY A 66 -10.47 -4.73 29.73
CA GLY A 66 -11.44 -3.81 30.31
C GLY A 66 -11.43 -2.40 29.70
N TYR A 67 -10.92 -2.25 28.49
CA TYR A 67 -11.10 -1.02 27.71
C TYR A 67 -12.41 -1.09 26.91
N ALA A 68 -13.16 0.01 26.91
CA ALA A 68 -14.27 0.23 25.98
C ALA A 68 -13.75 0.97 24.74
N ILE A 69 -13.99 0.43 23.54
CA ILE A 69 -13.67 1.12 22.30
C ILE A 69 -14.75 2.18 22.05
N ILE A 70 -14.35 3.45 22.02
CA ILE A 70 -15.21 4.59 21.76
C ILE A 70 -15.35 4.80 20.25
N ASP A 71 -14.24 4.70 19.53
CA ASP A 71 -14.17 4.99 18.10
C ASP A 71 -13.02 4.19 17.47
N ALA A 72 -13.11 3.94 16.16
CA ALA A 72 -12.09 3.24 15.39
C ALA A 72 -11.78 4.04 14.12
N GLN A 73 -10.51 4.12 13.77
CA GLN A 73 -10.04 4.77 12.55
C GLN A 73 -10.45 6.26 12.44
N LYS A 74 -10.68 6.92 13.58
CA LYS A 74 -11.11 8.32 13.68
C LYS A 74 -10.03 9.25 13.14
N SER A 75 -10.44 10.27 12.39
CA SER A 75 -9.55 11.30 11.87
C SER A 75 -9.86 12.67 12.46
N LYS A 76 -8.82 13.46 12.72
CA LYS A 76 -8.92 14.86 13.13
C LYS A 76 -8.03 15.74 12.25
N PRO A 77 -8.41 17.01 11.99
CA PRO A 77 -7.53 17.93 11.30
C PRO A 77 -6.40 18.41 12.21
N LEU A 78 -5.19 18.48 11.67
CA LEU A 78 -4.10 19.28 12.19
C LEU A 78 -3.83 20.43 11.21
N LEU A 79 -3.63 21.63 11.76
CA LEU A 79 -3.36 22.84 11.00
C LEU A 79 -1.88 23.23 11.16
N ILE A 80 -1.20 23.44 10.04
CA ILE A 80 0.17 23.95 10.01
C ILE A 80 0.16 25.29 9.29
N THR A 81 0.69 26.33 9.92
CA THR A 81 0.87 27.63 9.29
C THR A 81 2.28 27.73 8.71
N ILE A 82 2.38 28.03 7.41
CA ILE A 82 3.66 28.25 6.71
C ILE A 82 3.58 29.61 6.01
N GLY A 83 4.27 30.60 6.57
CA GLY A 83 4.05 32.01 6.20
C GLY A 83 2.59 32.39 6.41
N ASP A 84 1.95 32.94 5.38
CA ASP A 84 0.54 33.36 5.43
C ASP A 84 -0.46 32.26 5.02
N LYS A 85 0.02 31.01 4.84
CA LYS A 85 -0.82 29.89 4.37
C LYS A 85 -1.09 28.91 5.49
N ILE A 86 -2.37 28.53 5.63
CA ILE A 86 -2.81 27.44 6.51
C ILE A 86 -2.92 26.16 5.69
N HIS A 87 -2.14 25.15 6.08
CA HIS A 87 -2.18 23.80 5.53
C HIS A 87 -2.92 22.90 6.49
N ARG A 88 -3.98 22.25 5.99
CA ARG A 88 -4.77 21.27 6.75
C ARG A 88 -4.42 19.86 6.29
N TYR A 89 -4.10 18.99 7.22
CA TYR A 89 -4.02 17.55 6.97
C TYR A 89 -4.72 16.75 8.06
N LEU A 90 -5.09 15.51 7.75
CA LEU A 90 -5.81 14.64 8.67
C LEU A 90 -4.85 13.71 9.39
N VAL A 91 -4.92 13.73 10.71
CA VAL A 91 -4.26 12.77 11.60
C VAL A 91 -5.28 11.70 11.96
N ARG A 92 -4.94 10.44 11.69
CA ARG A 92 -5.83 9.29 11.89
C ARG A 92 -5.25 8.36 12.94
N ILE A 93 -6.10 7.95 13.88
CA ILE A 93 -5.76 7.00 14.95
C ILE A 93 -6.38 5.64 14.65
N ASP A 94 -5.83 4.55 15.17
CA ASP A 94 -6.44 3.22 15.00
C ASP A 94 -7.66 3.06 15.91
N TYR A 95 -7.52 3.39 17.20
CA TYR A 95 -8.64 3.35 18.15
C TYR A 95 -8.60 4.50 19.15
N LEU A 96 -9.80 4.89 19.58
CA LEU A 96 -10.02 5.67 20.79
C LEU A 96 -10.64 4.75 21.84
N ALA A 97 -10.00 4.60 23.00
CA ALA A 97 -10.41 3.66 24.03
C ALA A 97 -10.61 4.35 25.38
N ARG A 98 -11.54 3.85 26.20
CA ARG A 98 -11.82 4.35 27.55
C ARG A 98 -11.60 3.28 28.59
N LYS A 99 -10.94 3.62 29.71
CA LYS A 99 -10.82 2.75 30.88
C LYS A 99 -10.66 3.59 32.14
N LYS A 100 -11.40 3.25 33.19
CA LYS A 100 -11.34 3.94 34.51
C LYS A 100 -11.45 5.47 34.38
N GLY A 101 -12.43 5.95 33.63
CA GLY A 101 -12.66 7.39 33.40
C GLY A 101 -11.67 8.10 32.49
N LYS A 102 -10.59 7.44 32.05
CA LYS A 102 -9.58 8.02 31.14
C LYS A 102 -9.81 7.59 29.71
N VAL A 103 -9.49 8.47 28.77
CA VAL A 103 -9.54 8.22 27.32
C VAL A 103 -8.12 8.12 26.78
N TYR A 104 -7.89 7.16 25.90
CA TYR A 104 -6.59 6.79 25.34
C TYR A 104 -6.68 6.76 23.82
N VAL A 105 -5.68 7.34 23.16
CA VAL A 105 -5.40 7.11 21.75
C VAL A 105 -4.55 5.84 21.64
N VAL A 106 -4.93 4.94 20.75
CA VAL A 106 -4.24 3.66 20.53
C VAL A 106 -3.74 3.57 19.10
N GLU A 107 -2.47 3.18 18.96
CA GLU A 107 -1.79 2.87 17.72
C GLU A 107 -1.39 1.38 17.72
N VAL A 108 -1.76 0.64 16.68
CA VAL A 108 -1.52 -0.79 16.53
C VAL A 108 -0.35 -1.01 15.56
N LYS A 109 0.77 -1.50 16.08
CA LYS A 109 1.92 -1.88 15.24
C LYS A 109 2.05 -3.40 15.21
N SER A 110 2.13 -3.98 14.01
CA SER A 110 2.35 -5.42 13.79
C SER A 110 3.72 -5.68 13.16
N GLY A 111 4.45 -6.67 13.69
CA GLY A 111 5.76 -7.10 13.18
C GLY A 111 6.88 -7.07 14.22
N GLU A 112 8.05 -7.61 13.84
CA GLU A 112 9.24 -7.75 14.71
C GLU A 112 9.99 -6.43 14.96
N LYS A 113 9.73 -5.38 14.17
CA LYS A 113 10.26 -4.05 14.46
C LYS A 113 9.55 -3.52 15.70
N ILE A 114 10.23 -3.68 16.83
CA ILE A 114 9.73 -3.37 18.16
C ILE A 114 9.26 -1.91 18.19
N PRO A 115 8.01 -1.63 18.60
CA PRO A 115 7.40 -0.30 18.56
C PRO A 115 7.92 0.59 19.70
N TYR A 116 9.23 0.73 19.84
CA TYR A 116 9.80 1.57 20.87
C TYR A 116 9.49 3.04 20.62
N ILE A 117 9.17 3.75 21.69
CA ILE A 117 9.06 5.22 21.70
C ILE A 117 10.40 5.89 21.34
N THR A 118 11.52 5.17 21.38
CA THR A 118 12.82 5.66 20.90
C THR A 118 12.93 5.70 19.38
N ASN A 119 11.96 5.14 18.64
CA ASN A 119 11.88 5.32 17.20
C ASN A 119 11.37 6.73 16.84
N ARG A 120 12.10 7.43 15.96
CA ARG A 120 11.77 8.80 15.51
C ARG A 120 10.35 8.92 14.94
N GLU A 121 9.93 7.96 14.12
CA GLU A 121 8.59 8.00 13.49
C GLU A 121 7.48 7.80 14.50
N THR A 122 7.68 6.89 15.46
CA THR A 122 6.71 6.72 16.56
C THR A 122 6.61 7.99 17.41
N ARG A 123 7.72 8.67 17.74
CA ARG A 123 7.65 9.95 18.47
C ARG A 123 6.92 11.03 17.69
N ARG A 124 7.24 11.19 16.40
CA ARG A 124 6.56 12.16 15.53
C ARG A 124 5.05 11.91 15.52
N GLN A 125 4.64 10.66 15.34
CA GLN A 125 3.23 10.26 15.33
C GLN A 125 2.53 10.55 16.68
N MET A 126 3.19 10.25 17.81
CA MET A 126 2.64 10.57 19.14
C MET A 126 2.51 12.08 19.36
N LEU A 127 3.45 12.88 18.86
CA LEU A 127 3.37 14.34 18.92
C LEU A 127 2.21 14.87 18.06
N GLU A 128 2.01 14.32 16.87
CA GLU A 128 0.86 14.66 16.02
C GLU A 128 -0.48 14.37 16.73
N TYR A 129 -0.57 13.26 17.47
CA TYR A 129 -1.76 12.94 18.26
C TYR A 129 -1.99 13.91 19.42
N TYR A 130 -0.92 14.42 20.01
CA TYR A 130 -1.01 15.39 21.09
C TYR A 130 -1.46 16.77 20.60
N LEU A 131 -1.08 17.15 19.37
CA LEU A 131 -1.38 18.47 18.80
C LEU A 131 -2.79 18.58 18.16
N ALA A 132 -3.49 17.46 17.92
CA ALA A 132 -4.77 17.39 17.19
C ALA A 132 -6.02 17.19 18.08
#